data_AF-A0A263DDT1-F1
#
_entry.id   AF-A0A263DDT1-F1
#
_cell.length_a   1.000
_cell.length_b   1.000
_cell.length_c   1.000
_cell.angle_alpha   90.00
_cell.angle_beta   90.00
_cell.angle_gamma   90.00
#
_symmetry.space_group_name_H-M   'P 1'
#
loop_
_entity.id
_entity.type
_entity.pdbx_description
1 polymer ?
#
loop_
_entity_poly.entity_id
_entity_poly.type
_entity_poly.pdbx_seq_one_letter_code
_entity_poly.pdbx_strand_id
1 'polypeptide(L)'
;MPGTVLVPVARTGDPQRPIDALRFGERAAPPLLEANPDIVLHHMHDQVQDELMVARMTYFRVKWCALPDAYARFLTGHLAPGAPVILADDQSRWPVVRVGDRHVFQTGAQGGQQPSDYLRRPHTPQPDGEAPEAEWGADPGLDAALAAWCAAHGHPLIRLTYPGPQAPAHAVATVMRDWLTARGEHGARLLVPSFVLGDPWRTINAAAVPFWTVFCVQSALGALDAHLAVSARYRAVDILAFQHGVRSAGIAEPDEWLAVARRHGAAARLVALDPRRFPHDIATLGRYGRALADLPPAHRPWTPLDATTAIRSLHTTGLAGP
;
A
#
# COMPACT_ATOMS: atom_id res chain seq x y z
N MET A 1 -7.19 -11.24 2.99
CA MET A 1 -7.60 -11.50 1.58
C MET A 1 -7.47 -10.19 0.83
N PRO A 2 -7.10 -10.15 -0.47
CA PRO A 2 -6.97 -8.88 -1.17
C PRO A 2 -8.34 -8.23 -1.38
N GLY A 3 -8.45 -6.95 -1.03
CA GLY A 3 -9.64 -6.10 -1.28
C GLY A 3 -9.65 -5.47 -2.68
N THR A 4 -8.48 -5.29 -3.27
CA THR A 4 -8.27 -4.81 -4.63
C THR A 4 -7.43 -5.83 -5.41
N VAL A 5 -7.80 -6.12 -6.65
CA VAL A 5 -6.99 -6.93 -7.59
C VAL A 5 -6.71 -6.11 -8.84
N LEU A 6 -5.44 -6.08 -9.26
CA LEU A 6 -5.04 -5.50 -10.53
C LEU A 6 -5.27 -6.49 -11.68
N VAL A 7 -5.99 -6.05 -12.70
CA VAL A 7 -6.18 -6.73 -13.98
C VAL A 7 -5.52 -5.87 -15.07
N PRO A 8 -4.28 -6.18 -15.49
CA PRO A 8 -3.66 -5.49 -16.61
C PRO A 8 -4.42 -5.77 -17.90
N VAL A 9 -4.90 -4.74 -18.57
CA VAL A 9 -5.59 -4.87 -19.87
C VAL A 9 -4.68 -4.35 -20.97
N ALA A 10 -4.38 -5.19 -21.95
CA ALA A 10 -3.52 -4.81 -23.06
C ALA A 10 -4.10 -3.62 -23.84
N ARG A 11 -3.35 -2.50 -23.86
CA ARG A 11 -3.71 -1.29 -24.59
C ARG A 11 -2.44 -0.47 -24.80
N THR A 12 -2.08 -0.20 -26.05
CA THR A 12 -1.07 0.82 -26.35
C THR A 12 -1.77 2.16 -26.55
N GLY A 13 -1.26 3.21 -25.91
CA GLY A 13 -1.81 4.56 -26.03
C GLY A 13 -0.87 5.63 -25.53
N ASP A 14 -1.25 6.89 -25.73
CA ASP A 14 -0.50 8.03 -25.21
C ASP A 14 -0.73 8.15 -23.70
N PRO A 15 0.32 8.08 -22.85
CA PRO A 15 0.18 8.23 -21.41
C PRO A 15 -0.32 9.62 -21.01
N GLN A 16 -0.16 10.64 -21.85
CA GLN A 16 -0.60 12.01 -21.58
C GLN A 16 -2.05 12.28 -22.00
N ARG A 17 -2.81 11.24 -22.41
CA ARG A 17 -4.20 11.36 -22.87
C ARG A 17 -5.15 10.43 -22.10
N PRO A 18 -5.41 10.68 -20.80
CA PRO A 18 -6.31 9.88 -19.97
C PRO A 18 -7.73 9.80 -20.55
N ILE A 19 -8.21 10.83 -21.27
CA ILE A 19 -9.49 10.75 -21.98
C ILE A 19 -9.59 9.57 -22.95
N ASP A 20 -8.49 9.20 -23.61
CA ASP A 20 -8.49 8.08 -24.55
C ASP A 20 -8.37 6.74 -23.82
N ALA A 21 -7.84 6.73 -22.59
CA ALA A 21 -7.92 5.58 -21.71
C ALA A 21 -9.36 5.38 -21.25
N LEU A 22 -10.02 6.41 -20.71
CA LEU A 22 -11.45 6.39 -20.35
C LEU A 22 -12.32 5.80 -21.46
N ARG A 23 -12.22 6.35 -22.68
CA ARG A 23 -12.98 5.86 -23.84
C ARG A 23 -12.71 4.40 -24.17
N PHE A 24 -11.48 3.92 -23.99
CA PHE A 24 -11.16 2.52 -24.15
C PHE A 24 -11.88 1.68 -23.09
N GLY A 25 -11.84 2.11 -21.82
CA GLY A 25 -12.51 1.43 -20.72
C GLY A 25 -14.03 1.33 -20.89
N GLU A 26 -14.67 2.37 -21.40
CA GLU A 26 -16.11 2.37 -21.72
C GLU A 26 -16.50 1.19 -22.64
N ARG A 27 -15.62 0.81 -23.57
CA ARG A 27 -15.85 -0.30 -24.50
C ARG A 27 -15.36 -1.65 -23.96
N ALA A 28 -14.27 -1.66 -23.20
CA ALA A 28 -13.59 -2.88 -22.77
C ALA A 28 -14.10 -3.45 -21.44
N ALA A 29 -14.66 -2.61 -20.56
CA ALA A 29 -15.12 -3.00 -19.23
C ALA A 29 -16.44 -3.81 -19.19
N PRO A 30 -17.45 -3.60 -20.06
CA PRO A 30 -18.76 -4.22 -19.88
C PRO A 30 -18.74 -5.75 -19.77
N PRO A 31 -18.02 -6.51 -20.63
CA PRO A 31 -17.99 -7.97 -20.52
C PRO A 31 -17.41 -8.47 -19.18
N LEU A 32 -16.43 -7.74 -18.62
CA LEU A 32 -15.87 -8.05 -17.30
C LEU A 32 -16.91 -7.85 -16.20
N LEU A 33 -17.65 -6.75 -16.22
CA LEU A 33 -18.63 -6.41 -15.19
C LEU A 33 -19.90 -7.26 -15.29
N GLU A 34 -20.32 -7.64 -16.50
CA GLU A 34 -21.45 -8.54 -16.72
C GLU A 34 -21.18 -9.95 -16.20
N ALA A 35 -19.96 -10.45 -16.43
CA ALA A 35 -19.55 -11.77 -15.96
C ALA A 35 -19.30 -11.83 -14.43
N ASN A 36 -19.09 -10.69 -13.79
CA ASN A 36 -18.71 -10.60 -12.37
C ASN A 36 -19.61 -9.55 -11.66
N PRO A 37 -20.78 -9.95 -11.13
CA PRO A 37 -21.74 -9.02 -10.53
C PRO A 37 -21.30 -8.49 -9.15
N ASP A 38 -20.35 -9.16 -8.50
CA ASP A 38 -19.85 -8.89 -7.15
C ASP A 38 -18.60 -7.99 -7.11
N ILE A 39 -18.22 -7.42 -8.27
CA ILE A 39 -17.10 -6.46 -8.37
C ILE A 39 -17.56 -5.07 -8.82
N VAL A 40 -16.79 -4.08 -8.38
CA VAL A 40 -16.73 -2.72 -8.91
C VAL A 40 -15.38 -2.52 -9.59
N LEU A 41 -15.40 -1.88 -10.76
CA LEU A 41 -14.21 -1.54 -11.51
C LEU A 41 -13.78 -0.09 -11.22
N HIS A 42 -12.57 0.05 -10.69
CA HIS A 42 -11.81 1.28 -10.66
C HIS A 42 -10.82 1.25 -11.83
N HIS A 43 -11.16 1.94 -12.90
CA HIS A 43 -10.29 2.11 -14.06
C HIS A 43 -9.39 3.32 -13.81
N MET A 44 -8.09 3.08 -13.63
CA MET A 44 -7.14 4.12 -13.28
C MET A 44 -6.19 4.42 -14.44
N HIS A 45 -5.82 5.70 -14.60
CA HIS A 45 -4.79 6.15 -15.52
C HIS A 45 -3.92 7.19 -14.84
N ASP A 46 -2.71 6.80 -14.44
CA ASP A 46 -1.71 7.71 -13.89
C ASP A 46 -0.64 8.08 -14.94
N GLN A 47 -0.62 9.37 -15.27
CA GLN A 47 0.27 9.97 -16.27
C GLN A 47 1.68 10.26 -15.72
N VAL A 48 1.94 9.95 -14.45
CA VAL A 48 3.11 10.41 -13.70
C VAL A 48 3.91 9.27 -13.11
N GLN A 49 3.38 8.49 -12.16
CA GLN A 49 4.15 7.38 -11.60
C GLN A 49 4.16 6.20 -12.55
N ASP A 50 3.00 5.92 -13.15
CA ASP A 50 2.78 4.81 -14.07
C ASP A 50 2.93 5.18 -15.55
N GLU A 51 3.57 6.30 -15.89
CA GLU A 51 3.67 6.80 -17.28
C GLU A 51 4.11 5.71 -18.29
N LEU A 52 5.15 4.95 -17.96
CA LEU A 52 5.66 3.86 -18.79
C LEU A 52 4.66 2.72 -18.94
N MET A 53 3.88 2.47 -17.89
CA MET A 53 2.92 1.37 -17.84
C MET A 53 1.63 1.73 -18.58
N VAL A 54 1.06 2.91 -18.34
CA VAL A 54 -0.18 3.35 -19.02
C VAL A 54 -0.01 3.57 -20.53
N ALA A 55 1.23 3.66 -21.00
CA ALA A 55 1.58 3.64 -22.42
C ALA A 55 1.40 2.27 -23.08
N ARG A 56 1.37 1.18 -22.29
CA ARG A 56 1.36 -0.22 -22.76
C ARG A 56 0.20 -1.07 -22.21
N MET A 57 -0.47 -0.59 -21.17
CA MET A 57 -1.66 -1.23 -20.62
C MET A 57 -2.63 -0.22 -20.03
N THR A 58 -3.84 -0.67 -19.74
CA THR A 58 -4.81 0.02 -18.90
C THR A 58 -4.87 -0.68 -17.54
N TYR A 59 -4.93 0.10 -16.46
CA TYR A 59 -5.14 -0.42 -15.11
C TYR A 59 -6.63 -0.59 -14.84
N PHE A 60 -7.11 -1.83 -14.91
CA PHE A 60 -8.38 -2.20 -14.29
C PHE A 60 -8.09 -2.70 -12.88
N ARG A 61 -8.58 -1.99 -11.87
CA ARG A 61 -8.53 -2.41 -10.48
C ARG A 61 -9.92 -2.81 -10.05
N VAL A 62 -10.09 -4.10 -9.80
CA VAL A 62 -11.39 -4.62 -9.36
C VAL A 62 -11.40 -4.69 -7.84
N LYS A 63 -12.49 -4.22 -7.25
CA LYS A 63 -12.76 -4.31 -5.81
C LYS A 63 -14.02 -5.14 -5.63
N TRP A 64 -14.05 -5.96 -4.59
CA TRP A 64 -15.26 -6.67 -4.23
C TRP A 64 -16.27 -5.68 -3.65
N CYS A 65 -17.53 -5.71 -4.11
CA CYS A 65 -18.62 -4.93 -3.52
C CYS A 65 -19.58 -5.79 -2.69
N ALA A 66 -19.26 -7.07 -2.54
CA ALA A 66 -19.91 -8.05 -1.67
C ALA A 66 -18.85 -9.03 -1.16
N LEU A 67 -19.20 -9.90 -0.21
CA LEU A 67 -18.30 -10.97 0.23
C LEU A 67 -18.37 -12.14 -0.78
N PRO A 68 -17.29 -12.47 -1.51
CA PRO A 68 -17.33 -13.54 -2.49
C PRO A 68 -17.51 -14.91 -1.83
N ASP A 69 -18.20 -15.84 -2.50
CA ASP A 69 -18.45 -17.19 -1.98
C ASP A 69 -17.17 -17.94 -1.61
N ALA A 70 -16.10 -17.76 -2.38
CA ALA A 70 -14.81 -18.36 -2.08
C ALA A 70 -14.24 -17.86 -0.74
N TYR A 71 -14.48 -16.59 -0.42
CA TYR A 71 -14.04 -15.98 0.83
C TYR A 71 -14.93 -16.43 1.98
N ALA A 72 -16.24 -16.44 1.79
CA ALA A 72 -17.18 -16.97 2.79
C ALA A 72 -16.85 -18.42 3.16
N ARG A 73 -16.64 -19.31 2.16
CA ARG A 73 -16.24 -20.70 2.39
C ARG A 73 -14.90 -20.82 3.12
N PHE A 74 -13.93 -19.98 2.76
CA PHE A 74 -12.64 -19.97 3.44
C PHE A 74 -12.81 -19.62 4.92
N LEU A 75 -13.55 -18.54 5.23
CA LEU A 75 -13.80 -18.11 6.60
C LEU A 75 -14.57 -19.18 7.41
N THR A 76 -15.65 -19.73 6.85
CA THR A 76 -16.42 -20.80 7.50
C THR A 76 -15.57 -22.05 7.79
N GLY A 77 -14.69 -22.43 6.87
CA GLY A 77 -13.89 -23.66 6.97
C GLY A 77 -12.64 -23.55 7.85
N HIS A 78 -12.16 -22.33 8.13
CA HIS A 78 -10.83 -22.12 8.74
C HIS A 78 -10.82 -21.27 10.01
N LEU A 79 -11.91 -20.57 10.33
CA LEU A 79 -11.97 -19.81 11.58
C LEU A 79 -12.34 -20.73 12.75
N ALA A 80 -11.54 -20.67 13.82
CA ALA A 80 -11.95 -21.23 15.10
C ALA A 80 -13.20 -20.50 15.62
N PRO A 81 -14.07 -21.15 16.41
CA PRO A 81 -15.25 -20.51 16.99
C PRO A 81 -14.91 -19.20 17.71
N GLY A 82 -15.60 -18.11 17.36
CA GLY A 82 -15.39 -16.78 17.95
C GLY A 82 -14.08 -16.08 17.55
N ALA A 83 -13.28 -16.65 16.65
CA ALA A 83 -12.05 -16.00 16.19
C ALA A 83 -12.35 -14.64 15.53
N PRO A 84 -11.57 -13.59 15.82
CA PRO A 84 -11.80 -12.29 15.23
C PRO A 84 -11.43 -12.25 13.75
N VAL A 85 -12.17 -11.46 12.98
CA VAL A 85 -11.84 -11.08 11.61
C VAL A 85 -11.29 -9.65 11.64
N ILE A 86 -10.10 -9.43 11.10
CA ILE A 86 -9.48 -8.11 11.04
C ILE A 86 -9.61 -7.56 9.62
N LEU A 87 -10.21 -6.39 9.48
CA LEU A 87 -10.30 -5.64 8.22
C LEU A 87 -9.37 -4.42 8.28
N ALA A 88 -8.40 -4.38 7.36
CA ALA A 88 -7.60 -3.19 7.11
C ALA A 88 -8.36 -2.28 6.14
N ASP A 89 -8.77 -1.11 6.64
CA ASP A 89 -9.79 -0.26 6.03
C ASP A 89 -9.20 1.11 5.68
N ASP A 90 -8.64 1.19 4.47
CA ASP A 90 -8.12 2.43 3.91
C ASP A 90 -9.27 3.32 3.43
N GLN A 91 -9.43 4.48 4.06
CA GLN A 91 -10.48 5.44 3.76
C GLN A 91 -10.10 6.47 2.71
N SER A 92 -8.97 6.31 2.02
CA SER A 92 -8.59 7.21 0.94
C SER A 92 -9.66 7.25 -0.15
N ARG A 93 -9.94 8.47 -0.60
CA ARG A 93 -10.89 8.81 -1.66
C ARG A 93 -10.15 9.50 -2.79
N TRP A 94 -10.74 9.48 -3.98
CA TRP A 94 -10.21 10.17 -5.14
C TRP A 94 -11.34 10.72 -6.04
N PRO A 95 -11.12 11.87 -6.70
CA PRO A 95 -12.03 12.40 -7.71
C PRO A 95 -12.13 11.48 -8.93
N VAL A 96 -13.35 11.12 -9.31
CA VAL A 96 -13.59 10.18 -10.42
C VAL A 96 -14.61 10.71 -11.42
N VAL A 97 -14.57 10.15 -12.61
CA VAL A 97 -15.68 10.16 -13.57
C VAL A 97 -16.50 8.90 -13.37
N ARG A 98 -17.80 9.03 -13.14
CA ARG A 98 -18.74 7.91 -13.09
C ARG A 98 -19.03 7.45 -14.52
N VAL A 99 -18.51 6.28 -14.87
CA VAL A 99 -18.76 5.65 -16.18
C VAL A 99 -20.05 4.82 -16.15
N GLY A 100 -20.36 4.22 -15.00
CA GLY A 100 -21.60 3.52 -14.71
C GLY A 100 -21.67 3.12 -13.23
N ASP A 101 -22.72 2.40 -12.85
CA ASP A 101 -22.99 2.07 -11.43
C ASP A 101 -21.81 1.36 -10.74
N ARG A 102 -21.13 0.47 -11.48
CA ARG A 102 -19.99 -0.33 -11.00
C ARG A 102 -18.70 -0.04 -11.76
N HIS A 103 -18.60 1.12 -12.40
CA HIS A 103 -17.41 1.53 -13.17
C HIS A 103 -17.10 3.00 -12.93
N VAL A 104 -15.95 3.27 -12.33
CA VAL A 104 -15.42 4.63 -12.16
C VAL A 104 -14.07 4.76 -12.86
N PHE A 105 -13.78 5.96 -13.36
CA PHE A 105 -12.50 6.30 -13.96
C PHE A 105 -11.76 7.32 -13.08
N GLN A 106 -10.54 6.98 -12.70
CA GLN A 106 -9.65 7.77 -11.85
C GLN A 106 -8.45 8.26 -12.69
N THR A 107 -8.24 9.58 -12.74
CA THR A 107 -6.99 10.14 -13.29
C THR A 107 -6.00 10.40 -12.16
N GLY A 108 -4.79 9.85 -12.30
CA GLY A 108 -3.74 9.92 -11.28
C GLY A 108 -3.88 8.88 -10.19
N ALA A 109 -2.89 8.85 -9.29
CA ALA A 109 -2.81 7.93 -8.17
C ALA A 109 -2.03 8.53 -7.00
N GLN A 110 -2.07 7.85 -5.85
CA GLN A 110 -1.19 8.14 -4.72
C GLN A 110 0.27 8.01 -5.15
N GLY A 111 1.05 9.09 -4.99
CA GLY A 111 2.44 9.09 -5.43
C GLY A 111 3.00 10.49 -5.66
N GLY A 112 3.11 11.31 -4.61
CA GLY A 112 3.87 12.57 -4.66
C GLY A 112 3.17 13.79 -5.26
N GLN A 113 1.98 13.64 -5.87
CA GLN A 113 1.14 14.76 -6.31
C GLN A 113 -0.26 14.69 -5.69
N GLN A 114 -0.90 15.85 -5.61
CA GLN A 114 -2.29 15.96 -5.18
C GLN A 114 -3.24 15.70 -6.35
N PRO A 115 -4.50 15.28 -6.12
CA PRO A 115 -5.48 15.08 -7.19
C PRO A 115 -5.64 16.30 -8.11
N SER A 116 -5.62 17.51 -7.53
CA SER A 116 -5.73 18.78 -8.28
C SER A 116 -4.57 19.03 -9.26
N ASP A 117 -3.41 18.41 -9.05
CA ASP A 117 -2.29 18.49 -9.99
C ASP A 117 -2.56 17.68 -11.26
N TYR A 118 -3.26 16.54 -11.14
CA TYR A 118 -3.68 15.73 -12.29
C TYR A 118 -4.83 16.39 -13.06
N LEU A 119 -5.81 16.94 -12.35
CA LEU A 119 -7.01 17.55 -12.95
C LEU A 119 -6.70 18.80 -13.79
N ARG A 120 -5.56 19.46 -13.53
CA ARG A 120 -5.09 20.62 -14.32
C ARG A 120 -4.36 20.22 -15.60
N ARG A 121 -4.07 18.93 -15.82
CA ARG A 121 -3.34 18.47 -16.99
C ARG A 121 -4.23 18.46 -18.24
N PRO A 122 -3.65 18.69 -19.43
CA PRO A 122 -4.38 18.55 -20.69
C PRO A 122 -5.01 17.16 -20.83
N HIS A 123 -6.16 17.10 -21.51
CA HIS A 123 -6.86 15.86 -21.82
C HIS A 123 -7.36 15.05 -20.60
N THR A 124 -7.30 15.62 -19.40
CA THR A 124 -7.90 15.04 -18.19
C THR A 124 -9.41 15.25 -18.20
N PRO A 125 -10.22 14.18 -18.12
CA PRO A 125 -11.67 14.33 -18.00
C PRO A 125 -12.03 14.98 -16.66
N GLN A 126 -13.07 15.81 -16.66
CA GLN A 126 -13.55 16.46 -15.44
C GLN A 126 -14.27 15.44 -14.56
N PRO A 127 -13.91 15.31 -13.27
CA PRO A 127 -14.58 14.40 -12.36
C PRO A 127 -16.00 14.92 -12.05
N ASP A 128 -16.92 13.99 -11.83
CA ASP A 128 -18.32 14.25 -11.46
C ASP A 128 -18.70 13.63 -10.11
N GLY A 129 -17.74 13.03 -9.40
CA GLY A 129 -17.93 12.52 -8.06
C GLY A 129 -16.64 12.06 -7.39
N GLU A 130 -16.80 11.39 -6.27
CA GLU A 130 -15.73 10.76 -5.51
C GLU A 130 -16.00 9.26 -5.37
N ALA A 131 -14.93 8.48 -5.23
CA ALA A 131 -14.97 7.05 -4.93
C ALA A 131 -13.77 6.67 -4.05
N PRO A 132 -13.75 5.46 -3.45
CA PRO A 132 -12.53 4.93 -2.87
C PRO A 132 -11.36 4.99 -3.87
N GLU A 133 -10.17 5.31 -3.39
CA GLU A 133 -8.98 5.37 -4.25
C GLU A 133 -8.74 4.01 -4.92
N ALA A 134 -8.40 4.02 -6.22
CA ALA A 134 -8.40 2.84 -7.07
C ALA A 134 -7.54 1.68 -6.57
N GLU A 135 -6.37 1.93 -5.98
CA GLU A 135 -5.47 0.89 -5.49
C GLU A 135 -5.74 0.52 -4.03
N TRP A 136 -5.86 1.52 -3.17
CA TRP A 136 -5.80 1.34 -1.72
C TRP A 136 -7.17 1.42 -1.06
N GLY A 137 -8.01 2.38 -1.47
CA GLY A 137 -9.28 2.68 -0.81
C GLY A 137 -10.22 1.47 -0.73
N ALA A 138 -10.77 1.19 0.45
CA ALA A 138 -11.68 0.07 0.65
C ALA A 138 -13.06 0.34 0.02
N ASP A 139 -13.65 -0.68 -0.61
CA ASP A 139 -15.04 -0.61 -1.07
C ASP A 139 -16.00 -0.82 0.11
N PRO A 140 -16.96 0.10 0.34
CA PRO A 140 -17.88 0.00 1.48
C PRO A 140 -18.84 -1.20 1.39
N GLY A 141 -19.09 -1.74 0.19
CA GLY A 141 -19.93 -2.92 0.00
C GLY A 141 -19.29 -4.19 0.59
N LEU A 142 -17.97 -4.36 0.41
CA LEU A 142 -17.25 -5.47 1.05
C LEU A 142 -17.24 -5.36 2.57
N ASP A 143 -17.04 -4.15 3.12
CA ASP A 143 -17.11 -3.93 4.58
C ASP A 143 -18.47 -4.33 5.14
N ALA A 144 -19.55 -3.83 4.54
CA ALA A 144 -20.92 -4.15 4.95
C ALA A 144 -21.20 -5.66 4.87
N ALA A 145 -20.77 -6.31 3.80
CA ALA A 145 -20.95 -7.75 3.61
C ALA A 145 -20.15 -8.59 4.63
N LEU A 146 -18.91 -8.21 4.91
CA LEU A 146 -18.08 -8.85 5.94
C LEU A 146 -18.69 -8.67 7.33
N ALA A 147 -19.20 -7.49 7.65
CA ALA A 147 -19.86 -7.21 8.93
C ALA A 147 -21.10 -8.08 9.13
N ALA A 148 -21.95 -8.17 8.11
CA ALA A 148 -23.13 -9.04 8.13
C ALA A 148 -22.74 -10.51 8.29
N TRP A 149 -21.73 -10.97 7.55
CA TRP A 149 -21.24 -12.35 7.66
C TRP A 149 -20.70 -12.66 9.06
N CYS A 150 -19.87 -11.77 9.62
CA CYS A 150 -19.29 -11.92 10.95
C CYS A 150 -20.37 -11.99 12.04
N ALA A 151 -21.36 -11.09 11.98
CA ALA A 151 -22.49 -11.08 12.91
C ALA A 151 -23.32 -12.39 12.82
N ALA A 152 -23.58 -12.87 11.60
CA ALA A 152 -24.35 -14.10 11.38
C ALA A 152 -23.63 -15.37 11.86
N HIS A 153 -22.29 -15.37 11.89
CA HIS A 153 -21.47 -16.54 12.24
C HIS A 153 -20.79 -16.43 13.61
N GLY A 154 -21.08 -15.39 14.39
CA GLY A 154 -20.55 -15.23 15.75
C GLY A 154 -19.05 -14.87 15.80
N HIS A 155 -18.55 -14.16 14.80
CA HIS A 155 -17.17 -13.68 14.75
C HIS A 155 -17.11 -12.17 15.05
N PRO A 156 -16.24 -11.70 15.95
CA PRO A 156 -15.99 -10.26 16.12
C PRO A 156 -15.30 -9.69 14.88
N LEU A 157 -15.82 -8.58 14.34
CA LEU A 157 -15.14 -7.82 13.29
C LEU A 157 -14.37 -6.66 13.91
N ILE A 158 -13.04 -6.67 13.74
CA ILE A 158 -12.13 -5.61 14.18
C ILE A 158 -11.71 -4.82 12.94
N ARG A 159 -12.02 -3.53 12.94
CA ARG A 159 -11.64 -2.63 11.84
C ARG A 159 -10.38 -1.87 12.23
N LEU A 160 -9.43 -1.79 11.31
CA LEU A 160 -8.27 -0.91 11.42
C LEU A 160 -8.43 0.15 10.34
N THR A 161 -8.99 1.30 10.71
CA THR A 161 -9.36 2.36 9.78
C THR A 161 -8.26 3.42 9.73
N TYR A 162 -7.90 3.85 8.53
CA TYR A 162 -6.86 4.86 8.34
C TYR A 162 -7.09 5.71 7.09
N PRO A 163 -6.63 6.98 7.07
CA PRO A 163 -6.98 7.93 6.00
C PRO A 163 -6.24 7.70 4.67
N GLY A 164 -5.28 6.79 4.64
CA GLY A 164 -4.51 6.47 3.44
C GLY A 164 -3.39 5.47 3.71
N PRO A 165 -2.75 4.95 2.65
CA PRO A 165 -1.93 3.73 2.74
C PRO A 165 -0.66 3.93 3.57
N GLN A 166 -0.14 5.17 3.63
CA GLN A 166 1.06 5.52 4.39
C GLN A 166 0.80 5.65 5.90
N ALA A 167 -0.44 5.92 6.31
CA ALA A 167 -0.76 6.31 7.70
C ALA A 167 -0.37 5.24 8.74
N PRO A 168 -0.54 3.93 8.47
CA PRO A 168 -0.18 2.89 9.43
C PRO A 168 1.31 2.75 9.74
N ALA A 169 2.21 3.28 8.90
CA ALA A 169 3.63 2.98 8.97
C ALA A 169 4.27 3.33 10.33
N HIS A 170 3.93 4.50 10.90
CA HIS A 170 4.45 4.92 12.19
C HIS A 170 3.98 4.01 13.32
N ALA A 171 2.68 3.80 13.43
CA ALA A 171 2.07 2.97 14.46
C ALA A 171 2.60 1.52 14.41
N VAL A 172 2.64 0.92 13.22
CA VAL A 172 3.20 -0.43 13.02
C VAL A 172 4.67 -0.48 13.45
N ALA A 173 5.49 0.51 13.08
CA ALA A 173 6.88 0.58 13.50
C ALA A 173 7.03 0.63 15.03
N THR A 174 6.22 1.45 15.70
CA THR A 174 6.20 1.56 17.17
C THR A 174 5.81 0.24 17.83
N VAL A 175 4.69 -0.37 17.44
CA VAL A 175 4.23 -1.65 18.01
C VAL A 175 5.25 -2.77 17.79
N MET A 176 5.81 -2.86 16.58
CA MET A 176 6.81 -3.88 16.27
C MET A 176 8.10 -3.67 17.06
N ARG A 177 8.53 -2.42 17.28
CA ARG A 177 9.71 -2.12 18.09
C ARG A 177 9.50 -2.49 19.56
N ASP A 178 8.33 -2.17 20.10
CA ASP A 178 7.98 -2.51 21.49
C ASP A 178 7.94 -4.02 21.68
N TRP A 179 7.32 -4.75 20.73
CA TRP A 179 7.29 -6.20 20.73
C TRP A 179 8.70 -6.82 20.66
N LEU A 180 9.57 -6.29 19.78
CA LEU A 180 10.96 -6.74 19.69
C LEU A 180 11.73 -6.48 21.01
N THR A 181 11.54 -5.31 21.61
CA THR A 181 12.21 -4.94 22.86
C THR A 181 11.74 -5.80 24.03
N ALA A 182 10.43 -6.06 24.12
CA ALA A 182 9.83 -6.89 25.16
C ALA A 182 10.35 -8.33 25.16
N ARG A 183 10.73 -8.87 23.98
CA ARG A 183 11.36 -10.19 23.89
C ARG A 183 12.88 -10.17 24.02
N GLY A 184 13.48 -9.02 24.31
CA GLY A 184 14.91 -8.86 24.55
C GLY A 184 15.77 -8.69 23.29
N GLU A 185 15.18 -8.25 22.18
CA GLU A 185 15.93 -7.71 21.04
C GLU A 185 16.23 -6.22 21.24
N HIS A 186 17.19 -5.69 20.49
CA HIS A 186 17.56 -4.28 20.59
C HIS A 186 16.57 -3.31 19.92
N GLY A 187 15.78 -3.78 18.94
CA GLY A 187 14.86 -2.92 18.17
C GLY A 187 15.53 -1.71 17.49
N ALA A 188 16.83 -1.81 17.18
CA ALA A 188 17.66 -0.67 16.78
C ALA A 188 17.95 -0.59 15.27
N ARG A 189 17.39 -1.51 14.47
CA ARG A 189 17.48 -1.50 13.00
C ARG A 189 16.10 -1.21 12.42
N LEU A 190 16.00 -0.16 11.61
CA LEU A 190 14.80 0.16 10.84
C LEU A 190 14.97 -0.33 9.41
N LEU A 191 13.98 -1.05 8.90
CA LEU A 191 13.86 -1.41 7.50
C LEU A 191 12.77 -0.54 6.88
N VAL A 192 13.10 0.18 5.81
CA VAL A 192 12.18 1.07 5.09
C VAL A 192 11.88 0.46 3.72
N PRO A 193 10.95 -0.52 3.64
CA PRO A 193 10.50 -1.04 2.35
C PRO A 193 9.63 0.00 1.64
N SER A 194 9.80 0.12 0.33
CA SER A 194 8.93 0.93 -0.52
C SER A 194 8.10 0.06 -1.44
N PHE A 195 6.79 0.34 -1.49
CA PHE A 195 5.81 -0.34 -2.32
C PHE A 195 5.95 -1.88 -2.17
N VAL A 196 6.26 -2.59 -3.25
CA VAL A 196 6.42 -4.05 -3.28
C VAL A 196 7.73 -4.58 -2.70
N LEU A 197 8.71 -3.72 -2.37
CA LEU A 197 10.04 -4.13 -1.90
C LEU A 197 10.07 -4.49 -0.41
N GLY A 198 9.25 -5.45 0.01
CA GLY A 198 9.15 -5.91 1.39
C GLY A 198 9.17 -7.44 1.53
N ASP A 199 9.64 -7.90 2.68
CA ASP A 199 9.53 -9.30 3.11
C ASP A 199 9.29 -9.30 4.63
N PRO A 200 8.03 -9.34 5.09
CA PRO A 200 7.70 -9.31 6.51
C PRO A 200 8.36 -10.45 7.30
N TRP A 201 8.50 -11.63 6.69
CA TRP A 201 9.12 -12.79 7.32
C TRP A 201 10.60 -12.55 7.59
N ARG A 202 11.36 -12.09 6.59
CA ARG A 202 12.78 -11.75 6.79
C ARG A 202 12.98 -10.58 7.72
N THR A 203 12.10 -9.59 7.67
CA THR A 203 12.12 -8.43 8.58
C THR A 203 12.02 -8.87 10.03
N ILE A 204 11.05 -9.73 10.34
CA ILE A 204 10.85 -10.30 11.67
C ILE A 204 12.04 -11.16 12.10
N ASN A 205 12.53 -12.03 11.23
CA ASN A 205 13.66 -12.93 11.53
C ASN A 205 14.99 -12.19 11.69
N ALA A 206 15.11 -10.97 11.18
CA ALA A 206 16.26 -10.09 11.39
C ALA A 206 16.10 -9.17 12.63
N ALA A 207 15.00 -9.30 13.38
CA ALA A 207 14.63 -8.38 14.46
C ALA A 207 14.68 -6.89 14.02
N ALA A 208 14.30 -6.61 12.77
CA ALA A 208 14.23 -5.27 12.23
C ALA A 208 12.82 -4.69 12.37
N VAL A 209 12.75 -3.40 12.68
CA VAL A 209 11.49 -2.64 12.75
C VAL A 209 11.08 -2.24 11.34
N PRO A 210 9.87 -2.57 10.86
CA PRO A 210 9.41 -2.14 9.55
C PRO A 210 8.83 -0.72 9.58
N PHE A 211 9.16 0.09 8.58
CA PHE A 211 8.47 1.35 8.27
C PHE A 211 8.16 1.38 6.77
N TRP A 212 6.95 0.96 6.40
CA TRP A 212 6.57 0.87 4.98
C TRP A 212 6.32 2.24 4.36
N THR A 213 6.69 2.40 3.09
CA THR A 213 6.46 3.61 2.31
C THR A 213 5.70 3.33 1.03
N VAL A 214 4.73 4.18 0.68
CA VAL A 214 3.90 3.98 -0.53
C VAL A 214 4.73 4.02 -1.81
N PHE A 215 5.64 5.00 -1.93
CA PHE A 215 6.58 5.17 -3.04
C PHE A 215 7.80 5.95 -2.56
N CYS A 216 8.83 6.08 -3.41
CA CYS A 216 9.98 6.94 -3.19
C CYS A 216 9.65 8.41 -3.48
N VAL A 217 8.68 8.97 -2.76
CA VAL A 217 8.19 10.34 -2.94
C VAL A 217 8.42 11.19 -1.69
N GLN A 218 8.45 12.51 -1.87
CA GLN A 218 8.75 13.49 -0.82
C GLN A 218 7.80 13.40 0.38
N SER A 219 6.51 13.12 0.15
CA SER A 219 5.55 12.92 1.23
C SER A 219 5.86 11.69 2.10
N ALA A 220 6.31 10.60 1.49
CA ALA A 220 6.72 9.39 2.22
C ALA A 220 8.06 9.60 2.96
N LEU A 221 8.98 10.35 2.36
CA LEU A 221 10.22 10.77 3.02
C LEU A 221 9.92 11.65 4.25
N GLY A 222 8.98 12.59 4.13
CA GLY A 222 8.51 13.42 5.25
C GLY A 222 7.86 12.58 6.36
N ALA A 223 7.10 11.55 6.01
CA ALA A 223 6.54 10.61 7.00
C ALA A 223 7.63 9.81 7.74
N LEU A 224 8.67 9.37 7.03
CA LEU A 224 9.84 8.73 7.65
C LEU A 224 10.57 9.69 8.59
N ASP A 225 10.80 10.92 8.15
CA ASP A 225 11.46 11.96 8.96
C ASP A 225 10.69 12.23 10.26
N ALA A 226 9.37 12.36 10.17
CA ALA A 226 8.49 12.54 11.32
C ALA A 226 8.56 11.34 12.28
N HIS A 227 8.57 10.10 11.76
CA HIS A 227 8.73 8.91 12.59
C HIS A 227 10.09 8.88 13.30
N LEU A 228 11.18 9.19 12.60
CA LEU A 228 12.53 9.23 13.18
C LEU A 228 12.68 10.32 14.25
N ALA A 229 12.01 11.46 14.09
CA ALA A 229 12.06 12.58 15.02
C ALA A 229 11.43 12.27 16.40
N VAL A 230 10.42 11.40 16.44
CA VAL A 230 9.69 11.06 17.68
C VAL A 230 10.09 9.71 18.27
N SER A 231 10.80 8.88 17.50
CA SER A 231 11.21 7.54 17.93
C SER A 231 12.52 7.57 18.71
N ALA A 232 12.74 6.57 19.55
CA ALA A 232 14.08 6.30 20.06
C ALA A 232 15.05 6.11 18.87
N ARG A 233 16.32 6.53 19.03
CA ARG A 233 17.28 6.48 17.93
C ARG A 233 17.45 5.07 17.36
N TYR A 234 17.49 4.96 16.04
CA TYR A 234 17.90 3.73 15.36
C TYR A 234 19.42 3.77 15.12
N ARG A 235 20.09 2.64 15.29
CA ARG A 235 21.51 2.49 14.95
C ARG A 235 21.70 2.38 13.44
N ALA A 236 20.78 1.70 12.76
CA ALA A 236 20.85 1.47 11.31
C ALA A 236 19.48 1.67 10.67
N VAL A 237 19.47 2.28 9.48
CA VAL A 237 18.29 2.45 8.62
C VAL A 237 18.63 1.89 7.23
N ASP A 238 17.92 0.83 6.85
CA ASP A 238 18.05 0.11 5.59
C ASP A 238 16.91 0.50 4.66
N ILE A 239 17.19 1.14 3.53
CA ILE A 239 16.16 1.68 2.62
C ILE A 239 16.07 0.81 1.36
N LEU A 240 14.89 0.25 1.08
CA LEU A 240 14.59 -0.44 -0.17
C LEU A 240 13.72 0.47 -1.05
N ALA A 241 14.38 1.26 -1.88
CA ALA A 241 13.73 2.25 -2.73
C ALA A 241 13.17 1.62 -4.02
N PHE A 242 11.85 1.65 -4.19
CA PHE A 242 11.16 1.08 -5.36
C PHE A 242 11.48 1.89 -6.63
N GLN A 243 11.65 1.17 -7.74
CA GLN A 243 12.09 1.71 -9.04
C GLN A 243 10.95 1.57 -10.05
N HIS A 244 10.17 2.63 -10.23
CA HIS A 244 9.06 2.66 -11.21
C HIS A 244 9.49 3.21 -12.58
N GLY A 245 10.77 3.58 -12.75
CA GLY A 245 11.34 3.92 -14.05
C GLY A 245 11.01 5.32 -14.58
N VAL A 246 10.36 6.18 -13.79
CA VAL A 246 10.00 7.55 -14.22
C VAL A 246 10.61 8.57 -13.26
N ARG A 247 11.17 9.67 -13.77
CA ARG A 247 11.51 10.83 -12.93
C ARG A 247 10.24 11.66 -12.72
N SER A 248 9.38 11.16 -11.84
CA SER A 248 8.04 11.70 -11.60
C SER A 248 8.07 12.95 -10.73
N ALA A 249 7.03 13.79 -10.86
CA ALA A 249 6.85 14.92 -9.97
C ALA A 249 6.63 14.44 -8.52
N GLY A 250 7.34 15.06 -7.57
CA GLY A 250 7.29 14.69 -6.15
C GLY A 250 8.16 13.50 -5.77
N ILE A 251 8.99 12.97 -6.67
CA ILE A 251 9.98 11.93 -6.35
C ILE A 251 11.02 12.44 -5.34
N ALA A 252 11.45 11.56 -4.45
CA ALA A 252 12.55 11.79 -3.50
C ALA A 252 13.77 10.97 -3.91
N GLU A 253 14.88 11.66 -4.11
CA GLU A 253 16.14 11.09 -4.58
C GLU A 253 16.81 10.23 -3.50
N PRO A 254 17.57 9.19 -3.88
CA PRO A 254 18.19 8.28 -2.92
C PRO A 254 19.06 8.98 -1.86
N ASP A 255 19.76 10.05 -2.22
CA ASP A 255 20.58 10.82 -1.30
C ASP A 255 19.77 11.57 -0.24
N GLU A 256 18.54 11.98 -0.56
CA GLU A 256 17.64 12.62 0.40
C GLU A 256 17.19 11.63 1.47
N TRP A 257 16.85 10.39 1.09
CA TRP A 257 16.53 9.31 2.03
C TRP A 257 17.70 9.02 2.98
N LEU A 258 18.92 8.95 2.44
CA LEU A 258 20.13 8.76 3.23
C LEU A 258 20.39 9.94 4.17
N ALA A 259 20.18 11.17 3.70
CA ALA A 259 20.38 12.39 4.48
C ALA A 259 19.41 12.47 5.67
N VAL A 260 18.12 12.16 5.47
CA VAL A 260 17.11 12.12 6.54
C VAL A 260 17.51 11.13 7.63
N ALA A 261 17.86 9.90 7.27
CA ALA A 261 18.27 8.89 8.25
C ALA A 261 19.55 9.29 9.02
N ARG A 262 20.54 9.86 8.31
CA ARG A 262 21.81 10.33 8.93
C ARG A 262 21.62 11.52 9.85
N ARG A 263 20.71 12.44 9.52
CA ARG A 263 20.36 13.60 10.36
C ARG A 263 19.83 13.15 11.73
N HIS A 264 19.12 12.03 11.79
CA HIS A 264 18.67 11.39 13.05
C HIS A 264 19.73 10.46 13.68
N GLY A 265 20.96 10.51 13.20
CA GLY A 265 22.11 9.79 13.76
C GLY A 265 22.17 8.31 13.40
N ALA A 266 21.41 7.82 12.43
CA ALA A 266 21.51 6.42 12.01
C ALA A 266 22.61 6.21 10.95
N ALA A 267 23.22 5.03 10.95
CA ALA A 267 23.93 4.54 9.78
C ALA A 267 22.90 4.20 8.70
N ALA A 268 22.95 4.90 7.57
CA ALA A 268 21.98 4.75 6.49
C ALA A 268 22.60 4.08 5.26
N ARG A 269 21.89 3.13 4.65
CA ARG A 269 22.26 2.55 3.35
C ARG A 269 21.04 2.24 2.49
N LEU A 270 21.27 2.30 1.18
CA LEU A 270 20.36 1.78 0.17
C LEU A 270 20.62 0.28 0.02
N VAL A 271 19.56 -0.52 0.02
CA VAL A 271 19.63 -1.98 -0.06
C VAL A 271 19.12 -2.41 -1.43
N ALA A 272 19.89 -3.28 -2.09
CA ALA A 272 19.59 -3.85 -3.42
C ALA A 272 19.45 -2.86 -4.60
N LEU A 273 19.75 -1.57 -4.37
CA LEU A 273 19.65 -0.48 -5.34
C LEU A 273 21.05 0.01 -5.80
N ASP A 274 21.22 0.21 -7.11
CA ASP A 274 22.28 1.04 -7.70
C ASP A 274 21.76 2.48 -7.88
N PRO A 275 22.15 3.43 -7.00
CA PRO A 275 21.62 4.80 -7.04
C PRO A 275 21.97 5.55 -8.33
N ARG A 276 23.03 5.16 -9.04
CA ARG A 276 23.42 5.81 -10.32
C ARG A 276 22.43 5.52 -11.44
N ARG A 277 21.60 4.50 -11.27
CA ARG A 277 20.58 4.08 -12.23
C ARG A 277 19.18 4.50 -11.81
N PHE A 278 19.02 5.18 -10.67
CA PHE A 278 17.72 5.63 -10.20
C PHE A 278 17.06 6.62 -11.19
N PRO A 279 15.75 6.50 -11.49
CA PRO A 279 14.75 5.55 -10.96
C PRO A 279 14.58 4.26 -11.80
N HIS A 280 15.55 3.91 -12.66
CA HIS A 280 15.49 2.85 -13.67
C HIS A 280 16.17 1.54 -13.27
N ASP A 281 16.58 1.36 -12.02
CA ASP A 281 17.27 0.15 -11.58
C ASP A 281 16.30 -1.01 -11.28
N ILE A 282 15.58 -1.48 -12.31
CA ILE A 282 14.58 -2.55 -12.21
C ILE A 282 15.15 -3.84 -11.62
N ALA A 283 16.45 -4.07 -11.76
CA ALA A 283 17.15 -5.20 -11.16
C ALA A 283 17.04 -5.26 -9.63
N THR A 284 16.66 -4.17 -8.95
CA THR A 284 16.33 -4.19 -7.52
C THR A 284 15.29 -5.25 -7.18
N LEU A 285 14.30 -5.48 -8.05
CA LEU A 285 13.23 -6.47 -7.85
C LEU A 285 13.76 -7.91 -7.78
N GLY A 286 14.86 -8.21 -8.46
CA GLY A 286 15.54 -9.51 -8.37
C GLY A 286 16.55 -9.60 -7.24
N ARG A 287 17.04 -8.47 -6.72
CA ARG A 287 18.12 -8.42 -5.70
C ARG A 287 17.62 -8.28 -4.27
N TYR A 288 16.46 -7.67 -4.04
CA TYR A 288 16.01 -7.33 -2.68
C TYR A 288 15.82 -8.57 -1.80
N GLY A 289 15.27 -9.67 -2.33
CA GLY A 289 15.06 -10.89 -1.55
C GLY A 289 16.36 -11.48 -0.98
N ARG A 290 17.44 -11.52 -1.79
CA ARG A 290 18.76 -11.95 -1.31
C ARG A 290 19.35 -10.94 -0.33
N ALA A 291 19.23 -9.66 -0.61
CA ALA A 291 19.75 -8.62 0.28
C ALA A 291 19.07 -8.65 1.68
N LEU A 292 17.78 -8.98 1.74
CA LEU A 292 17.06 -9.22 3.00
C LEU A 292 17.45 -10.54 3.65
N ALA A 293 17.83 -11.57 2.87
CA ALA A 293 18.34 -12.84 3.39
C ALA A 293 19.67 -12.69 4.11
N ASP A 294 20.51 -11.76 3.64
CA ASP A 294 21.85 -11.51 4.18
C ASP A 294 21.83 -10.57 5.40
N LEU A 295 20.64 -10.17 5.89
CA LEU A 295 20.52 -9.40 7.12
C LEU A 295 20.95 -10.26 8.33
N PRO A 296 21.60 -9.66 9.34
CA PRO A 296 21.91 -10.38 10.58
C PRO A 296 20.63 -10.94 11.20
N PRO A 297 20.64 -12.22 11.65
CA PRO A 297 19.48 -12.82 12.28
C PRO A 297 19.21 -12.19 13.66
N ALA A 298 17.97 -12.35 14.12
CA ALA A 298 17.53 -12.08 15.48
C ALA A 298 18.37 -12.86 16.51
N HIS A 299 18.59 -12.28 17.69
CA HIS A 299 19.28 -12.95 18.80
C HIS A 299 18.37 -13.91 19.56
N ARG A 300 17.06 -13.70 19.45
CA ARG A 300 16.01 -14.43 20.15
C ARG A 300 15.17 -15.21 19.14
N PRO A 301 14.74 -16.44 19.49
CA PRO A 301 13.80 -17.20 18.67
C PRO A 301 12.54 -16.38 18.38
N TRP A 302 11.99 -16.56 17.18
CA TRP A 302 10.74 -15.94 16.81
C TRP A 302 9.61 -16.36 17.76
N THR A 303 8.76 -15.39 18.12
CA THR A 303 7.52 -15.62 18.87
C THR A 303 6.37 -14.90 18.15
N PRO A 304 5.14 -15.39 18.23
CA PRO A 304 4.00 -14.63 17.72
C PRO A 304 3.79 -13.37 18.57
N LEU A 305 3.47 -12.25 17.92
CA LEU A 305 2.83 -11.12 18.59
C LEU A 305 1.34 -11.46 18.77
N ASP A 306 0.88 -11.46 20.02
CA ASP A 306 -0.53 -11.66 20.33
C ASP A 306 -1.42 -10.62 19.62
N ALA A 307 -2.48 -11.08 18.95
CA ALA A 307 -3.34 -10.22 18.13
C ALA A 307 -4.06 -9.15 18.97
N THR A 308 -4.50 -9.50 20.19
CA THR A 308 -5.17 -8.54 21.09
C THR A 308 -4.21 -7.44 21.52
N THR A 309 -2.97 -7.81 21.80
CA THR A 309 -1.89 -6.87 22.12
C THR A 309 -1.58 -5.99 20.92
N ALA A 310 -1.40 -6.56 19.74
CA ALA A 310 -1.15 -5.82 18.51
C ALA A 310 -2.24 -4.77 18.25
N ILE A 311 -3.50 -5.19 18.26
CA ILE A 311 -4.66 -4.34 17.99
C ILE A 311 -4.72 -3.20 19.02
N ARG A 312 -4.67 -3.52 20.31
CA ARG A 312 -4.68 -2.52 21.38
C ARG A 312 -3.55 -1.50 21.21
N SER A 313 -2.33 -1.97 20.92
CA SER A 313 -1.19 -1.08 20.73
C SER A 313 -1.36 -0.19 19.48
N LEU A 314 -1.89 -0.73 18.38
CA LEU A 314 -2.20 0.07 17.18
C LEU A 314 -3.22 1.18 17.50
N HIS A 315 -4.29 0.89 18.26
CA HIS A 315 -5.22 1.91 18.73
C HIS A 315 -4.54 2.98 19.59
N THR A 316 -3.69 2.58 20.53
CA THR A 316 -2.98 3.56 21.38
C THR A 316 -2.03 4.47 20.60
N THR A 317 -1.52 4.00 19.45
CA THR A 317 -0.69 4.79 18.54
C THR A 317 -1.47 5.64 17.53
N GLY A 318 -2.82 5.68 17.64
CA GLY A 318 -3.68 6.54 16.83
C GLY A 318 -4.21 5.91 15.54
N LEU A 319 -3.94 4.62 15.28
CA LEU A 319 -4.68 3.86 14.25
C LEU A 319 -6.00 3.41 14.84
N ALA A 320 -7.06 4.19 14.61
CA ALA A 320 -8.39 3.87 15.10
C ALA A 320 -9.05 2.79 14.24
N GLY A 321 -9.71 1.85 14.89
CA GLY A 321 -11.10 1.53 14.57
C GLY A 321 -11.90 1.54 15.87
N PRO A 322 -13.23 1.48 15.81
CA PRO A 322 -14.06 1.26 16.99
C PRO A 322 -13.68 -0.04 17.72
#